data_AF-X6MZS8-F1
#
_entry.id   AF-X6MZS8-F1
#
_cell.length_a   1.000
_cell.length_b   1.000
_cell.length_c   1.000
_cell.angle_alpha   90.00
_cell.angle_beta   90.00
_cell.angle_gamma   90.00
#
_symmetry.space_group_name_H-M   'P 1'
#
loop_
_entity.id
_entity.type
_entity.pdbx_description
1 polymer ?
#
loop_
_entity_poly.entity_id
_entity_poly.type
_entity_poly.pdbx_seq_one_letter_code
_entity_poly.pdbx_strand_id
1 'polypeptide(L)'
;MSFQKALEEVKQGRFMEPLLCLDLCRQIRKQYFFQDSNILTLKTPITLVGDIHGQLNDLLELFEIGGYPPQTNYLFLGDYVDRGKFSVETIQLILLLKILYPKSVQMIRGNHESETVNRVYGFYDEIKVKYAPAFSTQIFKGLFLFFISTILLLLLLLLLLLLLLLLLLFLSYSLQ
;
A
#
# COMPACT_ATOMS: atom_id res chain seq x y z
N MET A 1 -0.20 -0.17 22.41
CA MET A 1 -1.46 -0.75 21.90
C MET A 1 -1.10 -1.76 20.81
N SER A 2 -1.62 -2.98 20.86
CA SER A 2 -1.27 -4.02 19.87
C SER A 2 -2.04 -3.81 18.55
N PHE A 3 -1.47 -4.25 17.43
CA PHE A 3 -2.14 -4.20 16.13
C PHE A 3 -3.44 -5.01 16.07
N GLN A 4 -3.57 -6.07 16.87
CA GLN A 4 -4.81 -6.81 17.00
C GLN A 4 -5.94 -5.96 17.59
N LYS A 5 -5.63 -5.17 18.64
CA LYS A 5 -6.63 -4.25 19.20
C LYS A 5 -7.03 -3.19 18.17
N ALA A 6 -6.04 -2.64 17.46
CA ALA A 6 -6.30 -1.66 16.41
C ALA A 6 -7.17 -2.22 15.29
N LEU A 7 -6.98 -3.49 14.91
CA LEU A 7 -7.80 -4.17 13.90
C LEU A 7 -9.28 -4.16 14.29
N GLU A 8 -9.60 -4.52 15.53
CA GLU A 8 -10.98 -4.55 16.02
C GLU A 8 -11.59 -3.15 16.14
N GLU A 9 -10.79 -2.14 16.48
CA GLU A 9 -11.26 -0.75 16.48
C GLU A 9 -11.55 -0.24 15.06
N VAL A 10 -10.68 -0.56 14.09
CA VAL A 10 -10.87 -0.18 12.68
C VAL A 10 -12.08 -0.85 12.05
N LYS A 11 -12.36 -2.13 12.37
CA LYS A 11 -13.61 -2.80 11.96
C LYS A 11 -14.87 -2.09 12.45
N GLN A 12 -14.79 -1.35 13.56
CA GLN A 12 -15.90 -0.57 14.09
C GLN A 12 -15.97 0.85 13.51
N GLY A 13 -15.20 1.14 12.46
CA GLY A 13 -15.15 2.46 11.83
C GLY A 13 -14.32 3.49 12.59
N ARG A 14 -13.46 3.06 13.54
CA ARG A 14 -12.53 3.96 14.24
C ARG A 14 -11.17 3.96 13.55
N PHE A 15 -10.59 5.14 13.30
CA PHE A 15 -9.23 5.22 12.77
C PHE A 15 -8.18 5.08 13.88
N MET A 16 -6.99 4.65 13.48
CA MET A 16 -5.88 4.37 14.39
C MET A 16 -5.28 5.63 15.01
N GLU A 17 -4.84 5.55 16.27
CA GLU A 17 -4.03 6.59 16.92
C GLU A 17 -2.80 6.98 16.07
N PRO A 18 -2.44 8.27 15.97
CA PRO A 18 -1.44 8.76 15.02
C PRO A 18 -0.08 8.05 15.12
N LEU A 19 0.40 7.84 16.35
CA LEU A 19 1.69 7.20 16.60
C LEU A 19 1.69 5.73 16.22
N LEU A 20 0.57 5.03 16.43
CA LEU A 20 0.42 3.64 16.04
C LEU A 20 0.33 3.50 14.52
N CYS A 21 -0.34 4.45 13.85
CA CYS A 21 -0.41 4.50 12.38
C CYS A 21 0.96 4.71 11.76
N LEU A 22 1.78 5.60 12.34
CA LEU A 22 3.15 5.81 11.89
C LEU A 22 4.02 4.57 12.12
N ASP A 23 3.81 3.84 13.22
CA ASP A 23 4.53 2.58 13.47
C ASP A 23 4.13 1.48 12.48
N LEU A 24 2.83 1.33 12.18
CA LEU A 24 2.32 0.46 11.12
C LEU A 24 3.02 0.75 9.78
N CYS A 25 3.06 2.02 9.36
CA CYS A 25 3.73 2.44 8.12
C CYS A 25 5.23 2.09 8.13
N ARG A 26 5.90 2.26 9.27
CA ARG A 26 7.32 1.93 9.45
C ARG A 26 7.57 0.44 9.32
N GLN A 27 6.75 -0.40 9.94
CA GLN A 27 6.88 -1.85 9.90
C GLN A 27 6.65 -2.41 8.50
N ILE A 28 5.59 -1.94 7.81
CA ILE A 28 5.34 -2.30 6.41
C ILE A 28 6.53 -1.95 5.53
N ARG A 29 7.04 -0.72 5.63
CA ARG A 29 8.20 -0.31 4.84
C ARG A 29 9.42 -1.21 5.12
N LYS A 30 9.71 -1.49 6.39
CA LYS A 30 10.84 -2.33 6.76
C LYS A 30 10.73 -3.75 6.19
N GLN A 31 9.51 -4.29 6.15
CA GLN A 31 9.27 -5.67 5.73
C GLN A 31 9.20 -5.82 4.21
N TYR A 32 8.56 -4.89 3.50
CA TYR A 32 8.18 -5.08 2.09
C TYR A 32 8.98 -4.24 1.08
N PHE A 33 9.63 -3.14 1.50
CA PHE A 33 10.30 -2.21 0.57
C PHE A 33 11.48 -2.82 -0.22
N PHE A 34 12.11 -3.89 0.30
CA PHE A 34 13.24 -4.56 -0.34
C PHE A 34 12.95 -6.00 -0.77
N GLN A 35 11.76 -6.53 -0.47
CA GLN A 35 11.46 -7.96 -0.64
C GLN A 35 10.54 -8.27 -1.81
N ASP A 36 9.70 -7.32 -2.22
CA ASP A 36 8.68 -7.62 -3.23
C ASP A 36 9.27 -7.56 -4.65
N SER A 37 9.38 -8.75 -5.25
CA SER A 37 9.49 -8.90 -6.70
C SER A 37 8.30 -8.21 -7.36
N ASN A 38 8.51 -7.58 -8.52
CA ASN A 38 7.44 -7.01 -9.35
C ASN A 38 6.42 -8.07 -9.82
N ILE A 39 6.72 -9.36 -9.63
CA ILE A 39 5.88 -10.49 -10.00
C ILE A 39 5.57 -11.27 -8.72
N LEU A 40 4.28 -11.31 -8.34
CA LEU A 40 3.78 -12.08 -7.21
C LEU A 40 3.42 -13.50 -7.66
N THR A 41 4.02 -14.52 -7.05
CA THR A 41 3.65 -15.93 -7.26
C THR A 41 2.71 -16.38 -6.15
N LEU A 42 1.45 -16.62 -6.48
CA LEU A 42 0.39 -16.93 -5.52
C LEU A 42 -0.08 -18.38 -5.65
N LYS A 43 -0.49 -18.97 -4.53
CA LYS A 43 -1.07 -20.32 -4.48
C LYS A 43 -2.59 -20.23 -4.37
N THR A 44 -3.30 -21.04 -5.14
CA THR A 44 -4.76 -21.18 -5.05
C THR A 44 -5.15 -22.03 -3.83
N PRO A 45 -6.36 -21.85 -3.27
CA PRO A 45 -7.40 -20.90 -3.67
C PRO A 45 -7.10 -19.45 -3.22
N ILE A 46 -7.54 -18.47 -4.01
CA ILE A 46 -7.40 -17.04 -3.72
C ILE A 46 -8.63 -16.26 -4.17
N THR A 47 -9.05 -15.30 -3.35
CA THR A 47 -10.13 -14.37 -3.64
C THR A 47 -9.55 -13.07 -4.18
N LEU A 48 -10.02 -12.63 -5.35
CA LEU A 48 -9.63 -11.36 -5.95
C LEU A 48 -10.58 -10.26 -5.50
N VAL A 49 -10.02 -9.13 -5.06
CA VAL A 49 -10.79 -7.95 -4.63
C VAL A 49 -10.39 -6.78 -5.53
N GLY A 50 -11.37 -6.23 -6.25
CA GLY A 50 -11.21 -5.04 -7.08
C GLY A 50 -11.26 -3.75 -6.27
N ASP A 51 -11.69 -2.67 -6.92
CA ASP A 51 -11.75 -1.33 -6.36
C ASP A 51 -12.63 -1.26 -5.10
N ILE A 52 -12.14 -0.56 -4.07
CA ILE A 52 -12.84 -0.42 -2.79
C ILE A 52 -13.26 1.03 -2.55
N HIS A 53 -12.43 2.00 -2.94
CA HIS A 53 -12.75 3.43 -2.85
C HIS A 53 -13.28 3.87 -1.47
N GLY A 54 -12.62 3.46 -0.38
CA GLY A 54 -12.99 3.86 0.98
C GLY A 54 -14.36 3.37 1.47
N GLN A 55 -14.92 2.32 0.86
CA GLN A 55 -16.16 1.67 1.26
C GLN A 55 -15.91 0.60 2.34
N LEU A 56 -15.61 1.04 3.56
CA LEU A 56 -15.25 0.15 4.69
C LEU A 56 -16.31 -0.93 4.96
N ASN A 57 -17.59 -0.56 4.99
CA ASN A 57 -18.66 -1.52 5.31
C ASN A 57 -18.78 -2.63 4.27
N ASP A 58 -18.62 -2.29 2.99
CA ASP A 58 -18.67 -3.27 1.90
C ASP A 58 -17.45 -4.20 1.95
N LEU A 59 -16.29 -3.69 2.36
CA LEU A 59 -15.10 -4.51 2.61
C LEU A 59 -15.29 -5.46 3.80
N LEU A 60 -15.97 -5.03 4.87
CA LEU A 60 -16.28 -5.91 6.01
C LEU A 60 -17.27 -7.00 5.60
N GLU A 61 -18.32 -6.64 4.86
CA GLU A 61 -19.30 -7.61 4.33
C GLU A 61 -18.62 -8.64 3.41
N LEU A 62 -17.65 -8.21 2.59
CA LEU A 62 -16.85 -9.10 1.76
C LEU A 62 -16.11 -10.15 2.61
N PHE A 63 -15.60 -9.78 3.79
CA PHE A 63 -14.95 -10.73 4.70
C PHE A 63 -15.94 -11.64 5.43
N GLU A 64 -17.16 -11.18 5.74
CA GLU A 64 -18.22 -12.03 6.29
C GLU A 64 -18.62 -13.13 5.29
N ILE A 65 -18.72 -12.79 4.00
CA ILE A 65 -19.09 -13.74 2.94
C ILE A 65 -17.91 -14.63 2.54
N GLY A 66 -16.73 -14.05 2.33
CA GLY A 66 -15.55 -14.76 1.82
C GLY A 66 -14.71 -15.45 2.90
N GLY A 67 -14.96 -15.15 4.18
CA GLY A 67 -14.17 -15.58 5.33
C GLY A 67 -12.97 -14.67 5.60
N TYR A 68 -12.64 -14.48 6.87
CA TYR A 68 -11.51 -13.63 7.27
C TYR A 68 -10.15 -14.29 7.00
N PRO A 69 -9.08 -13.49 6.80
CA PRO A 69 -7.71 -13.99 6.92
C PRO A 69 -7.43 -14.46 8.36
N PRO A 70 -6.65 -15.54 8.56
CA PRO A 70 -5.87 -16.28 7.57
C PRO A 70 -6.60 -17.43 6.90
N GLN A 71 -7.88 -17.67 7.19
CA GLN A 71 -8.65 -18.80 6.66
C GLN A 71 -8.83 -18.70 5.13
N THR A 72 -8.99 -17.48 4.62
CA THR A 72 -9.10 -17.18 3.19
C THR A 72 -7.92 -16.34 2.73
N ASN A 73 -7.40 -16.65 1.54
CA ASN A 73 -6.35 -15.85 0.89
C ASN A 73 -6.98 -14.76 0.01
N TYR A 74 -6.46 -13.55 0.07
CA TYR A 74 -6.92 -12.38 -0.67
C TYR A 74 -5.80 -11.74 -1.48
N LEU A 75 -6.12 -11.36 -2.71
CA LEU A 75 -5.33 -10.45 -3.53
C LEU A 75 -6.16 -9.19 -3.81
N PHE A 76 -5.71 -8.06 -3.30
CA PHE A 76 -6.31 -6.75 -3.58
C PHE A 76 -5.64 -6.10 -4.79
N LEU A 77 -6.45 -5.59 -5.72
CA LEU A 77 -6.01 -5.15 -7.04
C LEU A 77 -5.67 -3.65 -7.14
N GLY A 78 -5.93 -2.85 -6.11
CA GLY A 78 -5.69 -1.41 -6.12
C GLY A 78 -6.92 -0.60 -5.72
N ASP A 79 -6.84 0.73 -5.90
CA ASP A 79 -7.96 1.66 -5.76
C ASP A 79 -8.67 1.56 -4.40
N TYR A 80 -7.84 1.56 -3.36
CA TYR A 80 -8.27 1.41 -1.97
C TYR A 80 -8.96 2.66 -1.41
N VAL A 81 -8.52 3.82 -1.88
CA VAL A 81 -8.82 5.15 -1.34
C VAL A 81 -9.56 6.02 -2.36
N ASP A 82 -9.91 7.24 -1.94
CA ASP A 82 -10.72 8.21 -2.68
C ASP A 82 -12.21 7.82 -2.80
N ARG A 83 -13.07 8.83 -3.04
CA ARG A 83 -14.53 8.75 -3.28
C ARG A 83 -15.41 8.31 -2.10
N GLY A 84 -14.95 7.40 -1.26
CA GLY A 84 -15.64 6.96 -0.04
C GLY A 84 -15.42 7.89 1.16
N LYS A 85 -16.17 7.63 2.24
CA LYS A 85 -16.08 8.40 3.50
C LYS A 85 -15.08 7.82 4.51
N PHE A 86 -14.64 6.58 4.29
CA PHE A 86 -13.84 5.80 5.22
C PHE A 86 -12.53 5.34 4.58
N SER A 87 -11.89 6.16 3.73
CA SER A 87 -10.66 5.75 3.05
C SER A 87 -9.52 5.53 4.05
N VAL A 88 -9.44 6.31 5.13
CA VAL A 88 -8.41 6.14 6.17
C VAL A 88 -8.56 4.80 6.88
N GLU A 89 -9.77 4.45 7.30
CA GLU A 89 -10.06 3.19 7.97
C GLU A 89 -9.86 2.01 7.02
N THR A 90 -10.30 2.14 5.77
CA THR A 90 -10.17 1.11 4.73
C THR A 90 -8.70 0.76 4.50
N ILE A 91 -7.84 1.75 4.25
CA ILE A 91 -6.42 1.46 4.02
C ILE A 91 -5.75 0.92 5.30
N GLN A 92 -6.10 1.44 6.49
CA GLN A 92 -5.57 0.94 7.75
C GLN A 92 -5.95 -0.51 8.02
N LEU A 93 -7.19 -0.89 7.71
CA LEU A 93 -7.68 -2.26 7.85
C LEU A 93 -6.86 -3.23 7.00
N ILE A 94 -6.68 -2.91 5.71
CA ILE A 94 -5.97 -3.76 4.77
C ILE A 94 -4.48 -3.87 5.15
N LEU A 95 -3.86 -2.76 5.54
CA LEU A 95 -2.46 -2.74 5.99
C LEU A 95 -2.24 -3.52 7.30
N LEU A 96 -3.19 -3.45 8.24
CA LEU A 96 -3.15 -4.27 9.46
C LEU A 96 -3.27 -5.76 9.12
N LEU A 97 -4.19 -6.13 8.25
CA LEU A 97 -4.35 -7.51 7.79
C LEU A 97 -3.09 -8.00 7.05
N LYS A 98 -2.41 -7.14 6.27
CA LYS A 98 -1.14 -7.46 5.62
C LYS A 98 -0.01 -7.72 6.62
N ILE A 99 0.09 -6.96 7.71
CA ILE A 99 1.07 -7.23 8.78
C ILE A 99 0.74 -8.52 9.53
N LEU A 100 -0.52 -8.71 9.90
CA LEU A 100 -0.93 -9.83 10.75
C LEU A 100 -0.93 -11.16 9.97
N TYR A 101 -1.28 -11.12 8.69
CA TYR A 101 -1.46 -12.30 7.83
C TYR A 101 -0.73 -12.15 6.49
N PRO A 102 0.61 -12.00 6.51
CA PRO A 102 1.41 -11.62 5.34
C PRO A 102 1.38 -12.63 4.19
N LYS A 103 1.07 -13.90 4.50
CA LYS A 103 0.96 -14.99 3.53
C LYS A 103 -0.43 -15.04 2.87
N SER A 104 -1.47 -14.70 3.63
CA SER A 104 -2.85 -14.77 3.18
C SER A 104 -3.31 -13.48 2.51
N VAL A 105 -2.70 -12.34 2.83
CA VAL A 105 -3.09 -11.03 2.29
C VAL A 105 -2.00 -10.49 1.38
N GLN A 106 -2.34 -10.31 0.11
CA GLN A 106 -1.47 -9.76 -0.92
C GLN A 106 -2.11 -8.51 -1.51
N MET A 107 -1.29 -7.54 -1.86
CA MET A 107 -1.72 -6.25 -2.36
C MET A 107 -0.89 -5.92 -3.58
N ILE A 108 -1.55 -5.50 -4.66
CA ILE A 108 -0.88 -4.84 -5.78
C ILE A 108 -1.26 -3.37 -5.81
N ARG A 109 -0.53 -2.60 -6.62
CA ARG A 109 -0.73 -1.17 -6.79
C ARG A 109 -1.72 -0.91 -7.93
N GLY A 110 -2.73 -0.07 -7.68
CA GLY A 110 -3.60 0.49 -8.70
C GLY A 110 -3.02 1.77 -9.33
N ASN A 111 -3.84 2.50 -10.08
CA ASN A 111 -3.44 3.77 -10.70
C ASN A 111 -3.69 4.98 -9.77
N HIS A 112 -4.59 4.87 -8.79
CA HIS A 112 -4.88 5.93 -7.82
C HIS A 112 -3.75 6.18 -6.81
N GLU A 113 -2.79 5.26 -6.63
CA GLU A 113 -1.72 5.38 -5.64
C GLU A 113 -0.51 6.20 -6.14
N SER A 114 -0.74 7.21 -6.98
CA SER A 114 0.26 8.23 -7.38
C SER A 114 0.09 9.51 -6.56
N GLU A 115 1.19 10.18 -6.19
CA GLU A 115 1.18 11.44 -5.43
C GLU A 115 0.39 12.54 -6.17
N THR A 116 0.41 12.51 -7.51
CA THR A 116 -0.32 13.45 -8.37
C THR A 116 -1.83 13.24 -8.36
N VAL A 117 -2.31 12.00 -8.14
CA VAL A 117 -3.74 11.66 -8.12
C VAL A 117 -4.32 11.96 -6.74
N ASN A 118 -3.68 11.50 -5.66
CA ASN A 118 -4.22 11.66 -4.29
C ASN A 118 -4.27 13.10 -3.77
N ARG A 119 -3.48 14.03 -4.32
CA ARG A 119 -3.61 15.46 -4.00
C ARG A 119 -4.90 16.09 -4.54
N VAL A 120 -5.56 15.44 -5.50
CA VAL A 120 -6.70 15.97 -6.24
C VAL A 120 -8.03 15.37 -5.77
N TYR A 121 -8.05 14.17 -5.17
CA TYR A 121 -9.28 13.39 -4.93
C TYR A 121 -9.75 13.24 -3.47
N GLY A 122 -9.23 14.06 -2.55
CA GLY A 122 -9.85 14.29 -1.23
C GLY A 122 -9.35 13.43 -0.07
N PHE A 123 -8.57 12.37 -0.32
CA PHE A 123 -8.02 11.55 0.77
C PHE A 123 -7.06 12.31 1.71
N TYR A 124 -6.22 13.21 1.17
CA TYR A 124 -5.37 14.06 2.01
C TYR A 124 -6.19 15.00 2.90
N ASP A 125 -7.35 15.45 2.42
CA ASP A 125 -8.26 16.29 3.20
C ASP A 125 -8.93 15.48 4.32
N GLU A 126 -9.33 14.23 4.04
CA GLU A 126 -9.82 13.30 5.07
C GLU A 126 -8.79 13.08 6.18
N ILE A 127 -7.52 12.87 5.82
CA ILE A 127 -6.43 12.73 6.80
C ILE A 127 -6.27 14.01 7.63
N LYS A 128 -6.33 15.20 7.04
CA LYS A 128 -6.23 16.48 7.77
C LYS A 128 -7.40 16.71 8.72
N VAL A 129 -8.59 16.17 8.41
CA VAL A 129 -9.76 16.23 9.31
C VAL A 129 -9.60 15.25 10.47
N LYS A 130 -9.09 14.03 10.21
CA LYS A 130 -8.96 12.97 11.22
C LYS A 130 -7.72 13.11 12.11
N TYR A 131 -6.63 13.65 11.57
CA TYR A 131 -5.35 13.77 12.25
C TYR A 131 -4.93 15.22 12.43
N ALA A 132 -4.27 15.52 13.55
CA ALA A 132 -3.69 16.84 13.76
C ALA A 132 -2.68 17.19 12.64
N PRO A 133 -2.51 18.49 12.29
CA PRO A 133 -1.60 18.93 11.24
C PRO A 133 -0.16 18.41 11.41
N ALA A 134 0.31 18.24 12.65
CA ALA A 134 1.63 17.73 12.97
C ALA A 134 1.88 16.29 12.44
N PHE A 135 0.83 15.47 12.33
CA PHE A 135 0.93 14.07 11.91
C PHE A 135 0.45 13.83 10.49
N SER A 136 -0.52 14.63 10.02
CA SER A 136 -1.22 14.45 8.74
C SER A 136 -0.29 14.18 7.55
N THR A 137 0.74 15.02 7.38
CA THR A 137 1.70 14.87 6.27
C THR A 137 2.55 13.62 6.38
N GLN A 138 2.95 13.24 7.60
CA GLN A 138 3.77 12.04 7.83
C GLN A 138 2.94 10.77 7.63
N ILE A 139 1.69 10.77 8.10
CA ILE A 139 0.74 9.65 7.93
C ILE A 139 0.39 9.48 6.45
N PHE A 140 0.05 10.57 5.76
CA PHE A 140 -0.23 10.55 4.32
C PHE A 140 0.95 9.94 3.56
N LYS A 141 2.16 10.47 3.75
CA LYS A 141 3.37 9.91 3.13
C LYS A 141 3.58 8.45 3.55
N GLY A 142 3.41 8.12 4.82
CA GLY A 142 3.59 6.77 5.34
C GLY A 142 2.68 5.72 4.69
N LEU A 143 1.39 6.04 4.55
CA LEU A 143 0.39 5.15 3.97
C LEU A 143 0.60 4.94 2.46
N PHE A 144 1.09 5.96 1.74
CA PHE A 144 1.36 5.85 0.29
C PHE A 144 2.76 5.36 -0.08
N LEU A 145 3.75 5.50 0.81
CA LEU A 145 5.10 5.00 0.55
C LEU A 145 5.18 3.47 0.48
N PHE A 146 4.10 2.74 0.82
CA PHE A 146 3.98 1.31 0.51
C PHE A 146 3.85 1.05 -1.00
N PHE A 147 3.14 1.91 -1.72
CA PHE A 147 2.90 1.76 -3.16
C PHE A 147 4.01 2.37 -4.02
N ILE A 148 4.79 3.29 -3.45
CA ILE A 148 5.90 3.96 -4.13
C ILE A 148 7.20 3.24 -3.77
N SER A 149 7.53 2.19 -4.52
CA SER A 149 8.91 1.82 -4.87
C SER A 149 8.94 0.38 -5.36
N THR A 150 8.74 0.17 -6.67
CA THR A 150 9.75 -0.59 -7.41
C THR A 150 10.07 -0.01 -8.78
N ILE A 151 9.15 0.74 -9.40
CA ILE A 151 9.29 1.22 -10.78
C ILE A 151 10.40 2.27 -10.92
N LEU A 152 10.52 3.23 -10.00
CA LEU A 152 11.52 4.30 -10.10
C LEU A 152 12.96 3.78 -9.92
N LEU A 153 13.15 2.84 -9.00
CA LEU A 153 14.45 2.18 -8.79
C LEU A 153 14.82 1.32 -10.00
N LEU A 154 13.86 0.57 -10.56
CA LEU A 154 14.08 -0.21 -11.78
C LEU A 154 14.41 0.69 -12.97
N LEU A 155 13.69 1.80 -13.17
CA LEU A 155 13.96 2.77 -14.23
C LEU A 155 15.34 3.41 -14.07
N LEU A 156 15.71 3.78 -12.84
CA LEU A 156 17.04 4.34 -12.55
C LEU A 156 18.14 3.30 -12.84
N LEU A 157 17.93 2.04 -12.45
CA LEU A 157 18.87 0.95 -12.71
C LEU A 157 19.01 0.69 -14.22
N LEU A 158 17.91 0.72 -14.96
CA LEU A 158 17.87 0.52 -16.41
C LEU A 158 18.55 1.69 -17.14
N LEU A 159 18.36 2.92 -16.68
CA LEU A 159 19.04 4.12 -17.19
C LEU A 159 20.55 4.05 -16.93
N LEU A 160 20.96 3.65 -15.72
CA LEU A 160 22.37 3.43 -15.37
C LEU A 160 23.02 2.35 -16.23
N LEU A 161 22.32 1.23 -16.47
CA LEU A 161 22.77 0.15 -17.35
C LEU A 161 22.95 0.66 -18.79
N LEU A 162 22.00 1.46 -19.29
CA LEU A 162 22.06 2.02 -20.64
C LEU A 162 23.22 3.02 -20.79
N LEU A 163 23.44 3.88 -19.78
CA LEU A 163 24.57 4.80 -19.73
C LEU A 163 25.92 4.06 -19.70
N LEU A 164 26.02 2.99 -18.91
CA LEU A 164 27.22 2.15 -18.86
C LEU A 164 27.51 1.50 -20.23
N LEU A 165 26.46 1.01 -20.90
CA LEU A 165 26.58 0.37 -22.20
C LEU A 165 27.03 1.37 -23.29
N LEU A 166 26.50 2.60 -23.25
CA LEU A 166 26.94 3.69 -24.12
C LEU A 166 28.39 4.10 -23.87
N LEU A 167 28.82 4.16 -22.60
CA LEU A 167 30.21 4.46 -22.23
C LEU A 167 31.17 3.39 -22.76
N LEU A 168 30.81 2.12 -22.61
CA LEU A 168 31.62 0.99 -23.12
C LEU A 168 31.73 1.03 -24.65
N LEU A 169 30.62 1.32 -25.36
CA LEU A 169 30.64 1.51 -26.81
C LEU A 169 31.55 2.67 -27.23
N PHE A 170 31.46 3.81 -26.55
CA PHE A 170 32.31 4.97 -26.82
C PHE A 170 33.80 4.68 -26.61
N LEU A 171 34.14 3.99 -25.50
CA LEU A 171 35.52 3.57 -25.22
C LEU A 171 36.02 2.57 -26.26
N SER A 172 35.18 1.64 -26.70
CA SER A 172 35.55 0.68 -27.75
C SER A 172 35.82 1.33 -29.11
N TYR A 173 35.06 2.39 -29.46
CA TYR A 173 35.25 3.15 -30.68
C TYR A 173 36.49 4.07 -30.61
N SER A 174 36.83 4.57 -29.42
CA SER A 174 38.00 5.44 -29.23
C SER A 174 39.34 4.69 -29.19
N LEU A 175 39.30 3.36 -29.07
CA LEU A 175 40.48 2.48 -29.04
C LEU A 175 40.76 1.80 -30.40
N GLN A 176 39.96 2.11 -31.43
CA GLN A 176 40.18 1.74 -32.84
C GLN A 176 40.73 2.95 -33.61
#